data_AF-A0AAD8CG82-F1
#
_entry.id   AF-A0AAD8CG82-F1
#
_cell.length_a   1.000
_cell.length_b   1.000
_cell.length_c   1.000
_cell.angle_alpha   90.00
_cell.angle_beta   90.00
_cell.angle_gamma   90.00
#
_symmetry.space_group_name_H-M   'P 1'
#
loop_
_entity.id
_entity.type
_entity.pdbx_description
1 polymer ?
#
loop_
_entity_poly.entity_id
_entity_poly.type
_entity_poly.pdbx_seq_one_letter_code
_entity_poly.pdbx_strand_id
1 'polypeptide(L)'
;MLFFSLSGFCVPADNQIRKHVFVETVKSWSEAQRYCREKHTDLATQYCREHHTDLVSIKNASENEEIVKKAQGKPFWIGLFNEPWKWSHQGDSYTFHYWSNGEPNNFEGVENCVAMSKTGEWTDAGCRLRLAVLSSHLSYTGNLMTHGSRITTVYNKTVQ
;
A
#
# COMPACT_ATOMS: atom_id res chain seq x y z
N MET A 1 -20.22 -30.79 20.33
CA MET A 1 -20.24 -29.39 19.84
C MET A 1 -18.94 -29.15 19.10
N LEU A 2 -18.99 -29.02 17.78
CA LEU A 2 -17.83 -28.59 16.99
C LEU A 2 -18.00 -27.09 16.72
N PHE A 3 -17.11 -26.28 17.28
CA PHE A 3 -17.01 -24.86 16.98
C PHE A 3 -16.37 -24.73 15.60
N PHE A 4 -17.17 -24.43 14.57
CA PHE A 4 -16.63 -23.91 13.32
C PHE A 4 -16.24 -22.45 13.57
N SER A 5 -14.93 -22.22 13.73
CA SER A 5 -14.35 -20.89 13.56
C SER A 5 -14.65 -20.45 12.13
N LEU A 6 -15.55 -19.48 11.95
CA LEU A 6 -15.68 -18.76 10.68
C LEU A 6 -14.46 -17.86 10.52
N SER A 7 -13.30 -18.45 10.23
CA SER A 7 -12.17 -17.71 9.65
C SER A 7 -12.59 -17.36 8.23
N GLY A 8 -13.27 -16.22 8.09
CA GLY A 8 -13.60 -15.65 6.79
C GLY A 8 -12.32 -15.47 5.99
N PHE A 9 -12.10 -16.32 5.00
CA PHE A 9 -10.97 -16.19 4.11
C PHE A 9 -11.12 -14.89 3.33
N CYS A 10 -10.03 -14.12 3.23
CA CYS A 10 -9.91 -13.05 2.25
C CYS A 10 -9.82 -13.73 0.88
N VAL A 11 -10.95 -14.19 0.32
CA VAL A 11 -10.93 -14.76 -1.02
C VAL A 11 -10.69 -13.60 -1.98
N PRO A 12 -9.69 -13.70 -2.88
CA PRO A 12 -9.59 -12.76 -3.98
C PRO A 12 -10.88 -12.86 -4.78
N ALA A 13 -11.72 -11.83 -4.71
CA ALA A 13 -12.76 -11.67 -5.72
C ALA A 13 -12.04 -11.49 -7.07
N ASP A 14 -12.63 -12.01 -8.14
CA ASP A 14 -12.11 -11.98 -9.53
C ASP A 14 -12.03 -10.55 -10.13
N ASN A 15 -11.96 -9.51 -9.29
CA ASN A 15 -11.92 -8.10 -9.64
C ASN A 15 -11.40 -7.24 -8.47
N GLN A 16 -10.22 -7.55 -7.94
CA GLN A 16 -9.55 -6.71 -6.94
C GLN A 16 -8.87 -5.52 -7.61
N ILE A 17 -9.24 -4.30 -7.21
CA ILE A 17 -8.61 -3.06 -7.68
C ILE A 17 -7.80 -2.45 -6.53
N ARG A 18 -6.53 -2.11 -6.79
CA ARG A 18 -5.73 -1.33 -5.82
C ARG A 18 -6.22 0.10 -5.77
N LYS A 19 -6.61 0.55 -4.58
CA LYS A 19 -6.90 1.95 -4.30
C LYS A 19 -5.74 2.58 -3.57
N HIS A 20 -5.47 3.83 -3.93
CA HIS A 20 -4.39 4.62 -3.38
C HIS A 20 -4.96 5.82 -2.62
N VAL A 21 -4.51 6.01 -1.38
CA VAL A 21 -4.95 7.10 -0.50
C VAL A 21 -3.74 7.90 -0.07
N PHE A 22 -3.78 9.20 -0.37
CA PHE A 22 -2.78 10.15 0.09
C PHE A 22 -3.10 10.60 1.51
N VAL A 23 -2.07 10.64 2.35
CA VAL A 23 -2.16 11.00 3.76
C VAL A 23 -1.21 12.17 3.97
N GLU A 24 -1.77 13.32 4.31
CA GLU A 24 -1.03 14.58 4.41
C GLU A 24 -0.01 14.59 5.56
N THR A 25 -0.24 13.83 6.63
CA THR A 25 0.67 13.81 7.79
C THR A 25 2.00 13.14 7.45
N VAL A 26 3.11 13.83 7.72
CA VAL A 26 4.45 13.30 7.47
C VAL A 26 4.91 12.29 8.55
N LYS A 27 5.55 11.21 8.11
CA LYS A 27 5.97 10.08 8.96
C LYS A 27 7.35 9.57 8.54
N SER A 28 8.07 8.96 9.46
CA SER A 28 9.19 8.08 9.09
C SER A 28 8.68 6.86 8.33
N TRP A 29 9.55 6.17 7.58
CA TRP A 29 9.11 5.06 6.74
C TRP A 29 8.39 3.97 7.56
N SER A 30 8.95 3.61 8.72
CA SER A 30 8.35 2.61 9.63
C SER A 30 7.01 3.05 10.21
N GLU A 31 6.89 4.33 10.60
CA GLU A 31 5.62 4.90 11.07
C GLU A 31 4.58 4.98 9.95
N ALA A 32 5.01 5.23 8.72
CA ALA A 32 4.15 5.29 7.54
C ALA A 32 3.57 3.91 7.20
N GLN A 33 4.43 2.88 7.14
CA GLN A 33 4.00 1.50 6.95
C GLN A 33 3.01 1.05 8.02
N ARG A 34 3.35 1.28 9.29
CA ARG A 34 2.45 0.94 10.42
C ARG A 34 1.12 1.66 10.30
N TYR A 35 1.15 2.97 10.00
CA TYR A 35 -0.06 3.75 9.80
C TYR A 35 -0.94 3.16 8.69
N CYS A 36 -0.37 2.76 7.55
CA CYS A 36 -1.12 2.09 6.49
C CYS A 36 -1.79 0.83 7.03
N ARG A 37 -1.04 -0.09 7.65
CA ARG A 37 -1.56 -1.38 8.14
C ARG A 37 -2.65 -1.26 9.21
N GLU A 38 -2.62 -0.19 10.01
CA GLU A 38 -3.58 0.01 11.11
C GLU A 38 -4.87 0.73 10.68
N LYS A 39 -4.84 1.59 9.64
CA LYS A 39 -5.93 2.55 9.38
C LYS A 39 -7.07 2.06 8.50
N HIS A 40 -6.93 0.94 7.79
CA HIS A 40 -7.98 0.43 6.91
C HIS A 40 -8.90 -0.54 7.66
N THR A 41 -9.92 0.02 8.30
CA THR A 41 -10.88 -0.71 9.14
C THR A 41 -12.03 -1.35 8.36
N ASP A 42 -12.14 -1.07 7.06
CA ASP A 42 -13.17 -1.59 6.16
C ASP A 42 -12.90 -3.04 5.71
N LEU A 43 -11.67 -3.52 5.85
CA LEU A 43 -11.32 -4.90 5.58
C LEU A 43 -11.88 -5.84 6.66
N ALA A 44 -12.63 -6.84 6.20
CA ALA A 44 -13.45 -7.72 7.03
C ALA A 44 -12.66 -8.53 8.09
N THR A 45 -11.37 -8.79 7.87
CA THR A 45 -10.53 -9.57 8.79
C THR A 45 -9.20 -8.88 9.07
N GLN A 46 -8.62 -9.18 10.24
CA GLN A 46 -7.27 -8.72 10.62
C GLN A 46 -6.21 -9.18 9.61
N TYR A 47 -6.35 -10.41 9.10
CA TYR A 47 -5.49 -10.92 8.06
C TYR A 47 -5.46 -10.01 6.82
N CYS A 48 -6.63 -9.57 6.33
CA CYS A 48 -6.65 -8.66 5.18
C CYS A 48 -5.97 -7.31 5.51
N ARG A 49 -6.15 -6.79 6.74
CA ARG A 49 -5.49 -5.54 7.16
C ARG A 49 -3.96 -5.66 7.18
N GLU A 50 -3.46 -6.80 7.63
CA GLU A 50 -2.02 -7.04 7.73
C GLU A 50 -1.38 -7.36 6.36
N HIS A 51 -2.12 -7.97 5.43
CA HIS A 51 -1.57 -8.50 4.17
C HIS A 51 -2.00 -7.77 2.90
N HIS A 52 -3.02 -6.91 2.94
CA HIS A 52 -3.58 -6.24 1.76
C HIS A 52 -3.63 -4.72 1.89
N THR A 53 -2.95 -4.18 2.89
CA THR A 53 -2.84 -2.74 3.13
C THR A 53 -1.42 -2.39 3.52
N ASP A 54 -0.75 -1.58 2.71
CA ASP A 54 0.63 -1.17 2.97
C ASP A 54 0.92 0.20 2.31
N LEU A 55 2.17 0.65 2.35
CA LEU A 55 2.69 1.64 1.41
C LEU A 55 2.58 1.12 -0.03
N VAL A 56 2.51 2.03 -1.00
CA VAL A 56 2.43 1.64 -2.41
C VAL A 56 3.63 0.83 -2.89
N SER A 57 3.34 -0.22 -3.64
CA SER A 57 4.27 -0.86 -4.56
C SER A 57 4.00 -0.38 -5.99
N ILE A 58 4.97 -0.54 -6.89
CA ILE A 58 4.85 -0.05 -8.26
C ILE A 58 5.32 -1.13 -9.23
N LYS A 59 4.43 -1.52 -10.16
CA LYS A 59 4.64 -2.67 -11.05
C LYS A 59 5.06 -2.25 -12.46
N ASN A 60 4.77 -1.01 -12.86
CA ASN A 60 5.08 -0.49 -14.19
C ASN A 60 5.03 1.04 -14.22
N ALA A 61 5.44 1.62 -15.36
CA ALA A 61 5.47 3.07 -15.58
C ALA A 61 4.09 3.74 -15.48
N SER A 62 3.03 3.11 -15.97
CA SER A 62 1.67 3.66 -15.89
C SER A 62 1.23 3.83 -14.44
N GLU A 63 1.47 2.83 -13.59
CA GLU A 63 1.17 2.90 -12.16
C GLU A 63 2.01 3.98 -11.46
N ASN A 64 3.29 4.13 -11.84
CA ASN A 64 4.16 5.19 -11.33
C ASN A 64 3.55 6.58 -11.57
N GLU A 65 3.15 6.86 -12.82
CA GLU A 65 2.54 8.14 -13.20
C GLU A 65 1.20 8.41 -12.48
N GLU A 66 0.38 7.38 -12.29
CA GLU A 66 -0.89 7.50 -11.56
C GLU A 66 -0.68 7.82 -10.08
N ILE A 67 0.30 7.19 -9.45
CA ILE A 67 0.62 7.41 -8.04
C ILE A 67 1.17 8.83 -7.83
N VAL A 68 2.04 9.32 -8.71
CA VAL A 68 2.56 10.71 -8.65
C VAL A 68 1.42 11.73 -8.62
N LYS A 69 0.41 11.56 -9.47
CA LYS A 69 -0.75 12.47 -9.54
C LYS A 69 -1.54 12.51 -8.22
N LYS A 70 -1.54 11.41 -7.46
CA LYS A 70 -2.24 11.34 -6.16
C LYS A 70 -1.46 11.99 -5.02
N ALA A 71 -0.15 12.16 -5.16
CA ALA A 71 0.72 12.70 -4.12
C ALA A 71 0.65 14.22 -3.93
N GLN A 72 -0.21 14.92 -4.69
CA GLN A 72 -0.44 16.36 -4.59
C GLN A 72 0.86 17.20 -4.66
N GLY A 73 1.83 16.73 -5.44
CA GLY A 73 3.12 17.41 -5.63
C GLY A 73 4.09 17.33 -4.43
N LYS A 74 3.78 16.52 -3.40
CA LYS A 74 4.68 16.29 -2.25
C LYS A 74 5.50 15.02 -2.46
N PRO A 75 6.79 14.98 -2.07
CA PRO A 75 7.54 13.73 -1.99
C PRO A 75 6.96 12.83 -0.90
N PHE A 76 6.99 11.51 -1.14
CA PHE A 76 6.32 10.55 -0.28
C PHE A 76 7.05 9.22 -0.24
N TRP A 77 6.78 8.44 0.81
CA TRP A 77 7.31 7.09 0.95
C TRP A 77 6.64 6.10 -0.01
N ILE A 78 7.44 5.25 -0.64
CA ILE A 78 6.95 4.02 -1.27
C ILE A 78 7.34 2.81 -0.42
N GLY A 79 6.71 1.66 -0.68
CA GLY A 79 6.90 0.44 0.09
C GLY A 79 8.23 -0.28 -0.16
N LEU A 80 9.11 0.25 -1.01
CA LEU A 80 10.40 -0.36 -1.32
C LEU A 80 11.40 -0.06 -0.19
N PHE A 81 12.08 -1.08 0.31
CA PHE A 81 13.03 -0.95 1.41
C PHE A 81 14.06 -2.08 1.46
N ASN A 82 15.18 -1.82 2.15
CA ASN A 82 16.34 -2.68 2.41
C ASN A 82 17.02 -3.25 1.16
N GLU A 83 18.35 -3.33 1.17
CA GLU A 83 19.08 -4.11 0.16
C GLU A 83 19.19 -5.60 0.55
N PRO A 84 18.94 -6.56 -0.36
CA PRO A 84 18.38 -6.37 -1.70
C PRO A 84 16.93 -5.86 -1.66
N TRP A 85 16.60 -4.93 -2.57
CA TRP A 85 15.33 -4.20 -2.61
C TRP A 85 14.11 -5.12 -2.62
N LYS A 86 13.20 -4.89 -1.68
CA LYS A 86 11.95 -5.65 -1.54
C LYS A 86 10.78 -4.74 -1.22
N TRP A 87 9.60 -5.10 -1.73
CA TRP A 87 8.36 -4.43 -1.37
C TRP A 87 7.90 -4.86 0.02
N SER A 88 7.35 -3.91 0.78
CA SER A 88 6.72 -4.15 2.07
C SER A 88 5.44 -4.96 1.98
N HIS A 89 4.67 -4.73 0.91
CA HIS A 89 3.48 -5.50 0.60
C HIS A 89 3.87 -6.91 0.16
N GLN A 90 3.37 -7.92 0.87
CA GLN A 90 3.71 -9.31 0.60
C GLN A 90 3.21 -9.74 -0.79
N GLY A 91 4.05 -10.49 -1.50
CA GLY A 91 3.73 -11.03 -2.82
C GLY A 91 3.98 -10.08 -4.00
N ASP A 92 4.35 -8.82 -3.76
CA ASP A 92 4.79 -7.94 -4.84
C ASP A 92 6.26 -8.19 -5.19
N SER A 93 6.53 -8.34 -6.49
CA SER A 93 7.86 -8.56 -7.03
C SER A 93 8.54 -7.23 -7.40
N TYR A 94 9.84 -7.15 -7.14
CA TYR A 94 10.66 -6.02 -7.57
C TYR A 94 11.13 -6.25 -9.03
N THR A 95 10.26 -5.91 -9.99
CA THR A 95 10.53 -6.05 -11.44
C THR A 95 10.63 -4.73 -12.19
N PHE A 96 10.02 -3.67 -11.64
CA PHE A 96 10.05 -2.32 -12.20
C PHE A 96 10.79 -1.39 -11.23
N HIS A 97 11.54 -0.45 -11.79
CA HIS A 97 12.20 0.60 -11.05
C HIS A 97 12.27 1.88 -11.87
N TYR A 98 12.23 3.01 -11.18
CA TYR A 98 12.32 4.33 -11.80
C TYR A 98 13.25 5.24 -10.99
N TRP A 99 14.46 4.75 -10.74
CA TRP A 99 15.49 5.48 -10.00
C TRP A 99 15.86 6.80 -10.69
N SER A 100 16.10 7.84 -9.88
CA SER A 100 16.70 9.07 -10.34
C SER A 100 18.13 8.81 -10.82
N ASN A 101 18.65 9.73 -11.64
CA ASN A 101 20.02 9.61 -12.13
C ASN A 101 21.02 9.64 -10.95
N GLY A 102 21.79 8.56 -10.81
CA GLY A 102 22.75 8.38 -9.72
C GLY A 102 22.24 7.57 -8.54
N GLU A 103 20.98 7.13 -8.55
CA GLU A 103 20.38 6.35 -7.47
C GLU A 103 20.21 4.85 -7.81
N PRO A 104 20.13 3.97 -6.80
CA PRO A 104 20.38 4.26 -5.39
C PRO A 104 21.87 4.45 -5.10
N ASN A 105 22.22 5.42 -4.25
CA ASN A 105 23.61 5.77 -3.95
C ASN A 105 24.09 5.36 -2.55
N ASN A 106 23.14 4.98 -1.67
CA ASN A 106 23.34 4.62 -0.28
C ASN A 106 24.20 5.62 0.49
N PHE A 107 23.80 6.90 0.50
CA PHE A 107 24.59 7.98 1.09
C PHE A 107 24.91 7.68 2.56
N GLU A 108 26.19 7.76 2.92
CA GLU A 108 26.70 7.42 4.25
C GLU A 108 26.37 5.99 4.74
N GLY A 109 25.87 5.10 3.88
CA GLY A 109 25.50 3.72 4.22
C GLY A 109 24.21 3.59 5.05
N VAL A 110 23.36 4.62 5.08
CA VAL A 110 22.17 4.67 5.96
C VAL A 110 20.83 4.72 5.22
N GLU A 111 20.84 4.67 3.89
CA GLU A 111 19.66 4.90 3.05
C GLU A 111 18.97 3.60 2.65
N ASN A 112 18.22 3.04 3.59
CA ASN A 112 17.58 1.72 3.43
C ASN A 112 16.08 1.81 3.08
N CYS A 113 15.57 3.00 2.76
CA CYS A 113 14.16 3.23 2.45
C CYS A 113 14.04 4.06 1.18
N VAL A 114 12.93 3.94 0.44
CA VAL A 114 12.80 4.61 -0.86
C VAL A 114 11.69 5.63 -0.85
N ALA A 115 12.03 6.84 -1.30
CA ALA A 115 11.10 7.93 -1.50
C ALA A 115 10.86 8.16 -3.00
N MET A 116 9.66 8.62 -3.34
CA MET A 116 9.35 9.12 -4.67
C MET A 116 9.31 10.64 -4.66
N SER A 117 9.94 11.23 -5.68
CA SER A 117 9.91 12.67 -5.95
C SER A 117 8.54 13.12 -6.48
N LYS A 118 8.33 14.44 -6.59
CA LYS A 118 7.12 15.00 -7.23
C LYS A 118 7.04 14.74 -8.74
N THR A 119 8.15 14.36 -9.37
CA THR A 119 8.26 14.04 -10.81
C THR A 119 8.23 12.53 -11.08
N GLY A 120 8.26 11.72 -10.02
CA GLY A 120 8.03 10.27 -10.08
C GLY A 120 9.28 9.42 -9.97
N GLU A 121 10.48 10.01 -10.07
CA GLU A 121 11.74 9.32 -9.88
C GLU A 121 11.94 8.93 -8.41
N TRP A 122 12.65 7.82 -8.21
CA TRP A 122 12.89 7.23 -6.89
C TRP A 122 14.28 7.58 -6.41
N THR A 123 14.42 7.81 -5.12
CA THR A 123 15.72 7.93 -4.44
C THR A 123 15.69 7.01 -3.23
N ASP A 124 16.81 6.36 -2.92
CA ASP A 124 16.99 5.86 -1.58
C ASP A 124 17.15 7.05 -0.62
N ALA A 125 16.83 6.79 0.63
CA ALA A 125 16.68 7.82 1.65
C ALA A 125 16.83 7.21 3.04
N GLY A 126 17.35 8.01 3.95
CA GLY A 126 17.37 7.67 5.37
C GLY A 126 15.94 7.42 5.89
N CYS A 127 15.68 6.22 6.40
CA CYS A 127 14.34 5.79 6.86
C CYS A 127 13.70 6.68 7.96
N ARG A 128 14.51 7.52 8.62
CA ARG A 128 14.08 8.47 9.66
C ARG A 128 13.58 9.81 9.11
N LEU A 129 13.77 10.10 7.82
CA LEU A 129 13.20 11.29 7.19
C LEU A 129 11.67 11.28 7.34
N ARG A 130 11.06 12.45 7.44
CA ARG A 130 9.60 12.56 7.57
C ARG A 130 9.00 13.04 6.25
N LEU A 131 8.37 12.13 5.54
CA LEU A 131 7.74 12.38 4.24
C LEU A 131 6.25 12.06 4.28
N ALA A 132 5.52 12.53 3.27
CA ALA A 132 4.10 12.20 3.12
C ALA A 132 3.92 10.69 2.90
N VAL A 133 2.70 10.22 3.11
CA VAL A 133 2.38 8.79 3.05
C VAL A 133 1.35 8.55 1.97
N LEU A 134 1.58 7.51 1.16
CA LEU A 134 0.64 7.07 0.16
C LEU A 134 0.39 5.58 0.34
N SER A 135 -0.82 5.27 0.80
CA SER A 135 -1.24 3.91 1.16
C SER A 135 -1.88 3.23 -0.04
N SER A 136 -1.57 1.95 -0.25
CA SER A 136 -2.28 1.04 -1.15
C SER A 136 -3.11 0.06 -0.34
N HIS A 137 -4.38 -0.12 -0.72
CA HIS A 137 -5.23 -1.16 -0.18
C HIS A 137 -6.07 -1.79 -1.29
N LEU A 138 -6.40 -3.07 -1.15
CA LEU A 138 -7.30 -3.74 -2.08
C LEU A 138 -8.74 -3.31 -1.82
N SER A 139 -9.41 -2.83 -2.85
CA SER A 139 -10.83 -2.54 -2.83
C SER A 139 -11.60 -3.56 -3.64
N TYR A 140 -12.77 -3.93 -3.12
CA TYR A 140 -13.73 -4.78 -3.81
C TYR A 140 -14.75 -3.90 -4.55
N THR A 141 -14.86 -4.08 -5.86
CA THR A 141 -15.94 -3.52 -6.68
C THR A 141 -16.80 -4.68 -7.18
N GLY A 142 -17.63 -5.23 -6.31
CA GLY A 142 -18.54 -6.32 -6.63
C GLY A 142 -19.44 -6.67 -5.45
N ASN A 143 -20.63 -7.19 -5.73
CA ASN A 143 -21.49 -7.76 -4.70
C ASN A 143 -20.77 -8.96 -4.09
N LEU A 144 -20.69 -9.02 -2.75
CA LEU A 144 -20.22 -10.21 -2.05
C LEU A 144 -21.09 -11.39 -2.48
N MET A 145 -20.54 -12.33 -3.25
CA MET A 145 -21.17 -13.63 -3.45
C MET A 145 -20.97 -14.44 -2.18
N THR A 146 -21.88 -14.29 -1.22
CA THR A 146 -21.96 -15.19 -0.08
C THR A 146 -22.50 -16.52 -0.58
N HIS A 147 -21.64 -17.54 -0.71
CA HIS A 147 -22.15 -18.91 -0.87
C HIS A 147 -22.73 -19.35 0.47
N GLY A 148 -24.06 -19.29 0.57
CA GLY A 148 -24.82 -19.74 1.74
C GLY A 148 -25.30 -18.62 2.65
N SER A 149 -26.62 -18.39 2.60
CA SER A 149 -27.46 -17.64 3.56
C SER A 149 -27.78 -16.17 3.22
N ARG A 150 -28.95 -16.03 2.58
CA ARG A 150 -29.91 -14.92 2.61
C ARG A 150 -29.36 -13.49 2.71
N ILE A 151 -29.44 -12.81 1.56
CA ILE A 151 -29.34 -11.37 1.35
C ILE A 151 -30.09 -10.61 2.46
N THR A 152 -29.38 -9.85 3.28
CA THR A 152 -29.95 -8.73 4.03
C THR A 152 -29.08 -7.50 3.80
N THR A 153 -29.62 -6.62 2.95
CA THR A 153 -29.44 -5.17 2.85
C THR A 153 -28.04 -4.57 2.81
N VAL A 154 -27.82 -3.86 1.71
CA VAL A 154 -26.72 -2.94 1.36
C VAL A 154 -26.51 -1.88 2.46
N TYR A 155 -25.29 -1.77 2.99
CA TYR A 155 -24.82 -0.52 3.61
C TYR A 155 -23.94 0.23 2.61
N ASN A 156 -24.54 1.19 1.90
CA ASN A 156 -23.78 2.25 1.26
C ASN A 156 -23.29 3.19 2.35
N LYS A 157 -22.04 3.05 2.80
CA LYS A 157 -21.34 4.13 3.50
C LYS A 157 -20.50 4.89 2.47
N THR A 158 -21.10 5.92 1.90
CA THR A 158 -20.36 7.09 1.42
C THR A 158 -19.66 7.70 2.63
N VAL A 159 -18.34 7.68 2.64
CA VAL A 159 -17.54 8.46 3.59
C VAL A 159 -17.59 9.91 3.09
N GLN A 160 -18.23 10.78 3.87
CA GLN A 160 -18.11 12.24 3.77
C GLN A 160 -16.74 12.70 4.27
#